data_AF-A0A414YRZ0-F1
#
_entry.id   AF-A0A414YRZ0-F1
#
_cell.length_a   1.000
_cell.length_b   1.000
_cell.length_c   1.000
_cell.angle_alpha   90.00
_cell.angle_beta   90.00
_cell.angle_gamma   90.00
#
_symmetry.space_group_name_H-M   'P 1'
#
loop_
_entity.id
_entity.type
_entity.pdbx_description
1 polymer ?
#
loop_
_entity_poly.entity_id
_entity_poly.type
_entity_poly.pdbx_seq_one_letter_code
_entity_poly.pdbx_strand_id
1 'polypeptide(L)'
;MRFIALFICLSIVGISGITQAQQKDTIRVSNFGAHPYTYENCVTCLQEAISECKRSGARVLSFEKGRYDIWPEGAIRRKYFISNTSTEQECPSKVKTIGLLFEDMKDLLIEGNGATLMFHGKMTTIALERCKNLVFKDLHIDFERPAGSEMTFARVEDDEVEVVVHRDTRYEIVNGRMSLFGEGWRSNKNHCIEYSPVDSTFRYSQGWNVLAAAEAEGVPPNVVRFHVPEGFRPKVGNTLTIRDIIRDQVGWFIFESRDITLNRVQMHYMHGLGIVSQYTRNITMDKVKCMPREGSGRLLAASADMMHFSGCSGKVKIVGCYFAGAQDDPINVHGTNLRAVEKINTRTLNLRFMHGQSYGYNAYFEGDTVAFVKASTMERFASAQVVAVKRLTDRIVQVTFNRDIPGELELNHDCVENISCTPEVEIRHCYFTRTSTRGTLMTTPRKVVIADNTYYKTGMSAILIEGDAEGWYESGPVNDVLIQNNIFIGCAYSGGPENAVIALHPSNTVVDAERPVHRNVRIIGNTFRTFGNPVLYAKSTKDLIFKENHVECTSSDDFRQKPLFILNGCKGVVIRENKLEEVCDKKMEFRQMKKKYIKVDF
;
A
#
# COMPACT_ATOMS: atom_id res chain seq x y z
N MET A 1 10.07 95.69 1.63
CA MET A 1 11.37 95.23 2.14
C MET A 1 11.11 94.26 3.27
N ARG A 2 11.72 93.07 3.21
CA ARG A 2 11.97 92.09 4.30
C ARG A 2 10.87 91.87 5.35
N PHE A 3 10.36 90.65 5.46
CA PHE A 3 10.31 89.89 6.73
C PHE A 3 10.12 88.40 6.39
N ILE A 4 11.14 87.60 6.68
CA ILE A 4 11.16 86.13 6.55
C ILE A 4 10.60 85.58 7.87
N ALA A 5 9.50 84.82 7.80
CA ALA A 5 8.95 84.07 8.92
C ALA A 5 9.58 82.67 8.95
N LEU A 6 10.22 82.35 10.07
CA LEU A 6 10.92 81.11 10.34
C LEU A 6 9.90 80.01 10.71
N PHE A 7 9.84 78.94 9.93
CA PHE A 7 8.99 77.77 10.20
C PHE A 7 9.68 76.83 11.21
N ILE A 8 8.94 76.46 12.26
CA ILE A 8 9.32 75.47 13.27
C ILE A 8 8.98 74.08 12.72
N CYS A 9 9.98 73.22 12.54
CA CYS A 9 9.79 71.79 12.31
C CYS A 9 9.96 71.03 13.63
N LEU A 10 8.85 70.49 14.15
CA LEU A 10 8.82 69.53 15.25
C LEU A 10 9.51 68.22 14.84
N SER A 11 10.45 67.76 15.67
CA SER A 11 11.05 66.43 15.61
C SER A 11 10.17 65.44 16.39
N ILE A 12 9.48 64.53 15.72
CA ILE A 12 8.82 63.38 16.35
C ILE A 12 9.82 62.23 16.38
N VAL A 13 10.26 61.85 17.58
CA VAL A 13 11.04 60.64 17.83
C VAL A 13 10.10 59.44 17.74
N GLY A 14 10.16 58.70 16.64
CA GLY A 14 9.52 57.40 16.49
C GLY A 14 10.38 56.30 17.11
N ILE A 15 9.97 55.78 18.27
CA ILE A 15 10.51 54.54 18.83
C ILE A 15 9.93 53.38 18.02
N SER A 16 10.67 52.91 17.01
CA SER A 16 10.41 51.63 16.37
C SER A 16 10.90 50.50 17.28
N GLY A 17 9.98 50.00 18.12
CA GLY A 17 10.18 48.75 18.85
C GLY A 17 10.25 47.58 17.86
N ILE A 18 11.46 47.09 17.60
CA ILE A 18 11.67 45.77 17.00
C ILE A 18 11.44 44.76 18.11
N THR A 19 10.20 44.32 18.28
CA THR A 19 9.93 43.05 18.97
C THR A 19 10.42 41.92 18.08
N GLN A 20 11.63 41.43 18.33
CA GLN A 20 12.00 40.06 17.92
C GLN A 20 11.04 39.12 18.66
N ALA A 21 9.99 38.66 17.96
CA ALA A 21 9.16 37.59 18.46
C ALA A 21 10.06 36.38 18.70
N GLN A 22 10.15 35.96 19.97
CA GLN A 22 10.88 34.76 20.36
C GLN A 22 10.27 33.58 19.59
N GLN A 23 11.05 32.96 18.71
CA GLN A 23 10.60 31.80 17.93
C GLN A 23 10.17 30.70 18.91
N LYS A 24 8.86 30.44 18.99
CA LYS A 24 8.36 29.31 19.78
C LYS A 24 8.75 28.04 19.04
N ASP A 25 9.76 27.36 19.56
CA ASP A 25 10.25 26.11 18.97
C ASP A 25 9.19 25.00 19.01
N THR A 26 8.30 25.04 20.00
CA THR A 26 7.22 24.07 20.20
C THR A 26 5.85 24.74 20.19
N ILE A 27 4.96 24.23 19.34
CA ILE A 27 3.52 24.49 19.35
C ILE A 27 2.82 23.31 19.98
N ARG A 28 2.05 23.56 21.04
CA ARG A 28 1.17 22.57 21.67
C ARG A 28 -0.23 22.71 21.09
N VAL A 29 -0.85 21.60 20.71
CA VAL A 29 -2.21 21.61 20.15
C VAL A 29 -3.25 22.14 21.14
N SER A 30 -3.02 21.98 22.45
CA SER A 30 -3.88 22.52 23.51
C SER A 30 -3.90 24.06 23.55
N ASN A 31 -2.88 24.74 23.03
CA ASN A 31 -2.91 26.21 22.89
C ASN A 31 -3.95 26.69 21.85
N PHE A 32 -4.47 25.77 21.03
CA PHE A 32 -5.47 26.02 20.00
C PHE A 32 -6.84 25.44 20.38
N GLY A 33 -7.00 24.90 21.60
CA GLY A 33 -8.25 24.31 22.07
C GLY A 33 -8.43 22.82 21.76
N ALA A 34 -7.43 22.15 21.16
CA ALA A 34 -7.46 20.70 21.01
C ALA A 34 -7.03 20.03 22.33
N HIS A 35 -8.00 19.51 23.07
CA HIS A 35 -7.78 18.77 24.32
C HIS A 35 -8.20 17.30 24.18
N PRO A 36 -7.49 16.37 24.84
CA PRO A 36 -7.85 14.96 24.76
C PRO A 36 -9.13 14.66 25.55
N TYR A 37 -9.86 13.61 25.13
CA TYR A 37 -11.08 13.08 25.76
C TYR A 37 -12.26 14.06 25.87
N THR A 38 -12.29 15.10 25.03
CA THR A 38 -13.45 16.00 24.93
C THR A 38 -14.61 15.37 24.17
N TYR A 39 -14.31 14.41 23.26
CA TYR A 39 -15.26 13.85 22.30
C TYR A 39 -15.89 14.91 21.38
N GLU A 40 -15.21 16.04 21.23
CA GLU A 40 -15.58 17.16 20.36
C GLU A 40 -14.68 17.17 19.12
N ASN A 41 -15.19 17.72 18.03
CA ASN A 41 -14.46 17.77 16.77
C ASN A 41 -13.26 18.72 16.86
N CYS A 42 -12.06 18.14 16.79
CA CYS A 42 -10.79 18.87 16.90
C CYS A 42 -10.19 19.27 15.54
N VAL A 43 -10.87 19.01 14.41
CA VAL A 43 -10.23 19.15 13.08
C VAL A 43 -9.74 20.57 12.80
N THR A 44 -10.51 21.60 13.15
CA THR A 44 -10.18 23.00 12.87
C THR A 44 -9.04 23.49 13.76
N CYS A 45 -9.12 23.27 15.08
CA CYS A 45 -8.07 23.69 16.01
C CYS A 45 -6.74 22.95 15.76
N LEU A 46 -6.78 21.68 15.39
CA LEU A 46 -5.57 20.95 14.99
C LEU A 46 -4.98 21.51 13.69
N GLN A 47 -5.81 21.83 12.70
CA GLN A 47 -5.34 22.43 11.45
C GLN A 47 -4.78 23.85 11.65
N GLU A 48 -5.34 24.62 12.60
CA GLU A 48 -4.79 25.92 13.01
C GLU A 48 -3.42 25.78 13.67
N ALA A 49 -3.22 24.80 14.56
CA ALA A 49 -1.93 24.53 15.18
C ALA A 49 -0.85 24.12 14.14
N ILE A 50 -1.23 23.31 13.14
CA ILE A 50 -0.35 22.96 12.00
C ILE A 50 0.02 24.22 11.19
N SER A 51 -0.97 25.07 10.90
CA SER A 51 -0.77 26.31 10.16
C SER A 51 0.16 27.27 10.93
N GLU A 52 0.04 27.32 12.26
CA GLU A 52 0.94 28.10 13.11
C GLU A 52 2.37 27.59 13.05
N CYS A 53 2.59 26.28 13.02
CA CYS A 53 3.95 25.73 12.87
C CYS A 53 4.59 26.24 11.58
N LYS A 54 3.84 26.27 10.47
CA LYS A 54 4.31 26.81 9.18
C LYS A 54 4.60 28.30 9.27
N ARG A 55 3.71 29.08 9.89
CA ARG A 55 3.81 30.55 9.99
C ARG A 55 4.97 31.01 10.88
N SER A 56 5.15 30.35 12.02
CA SER A 56 6.15 30.71 13.03
C SER A 56 7.53 30.09 12.78
N GLY A 57 7.59 29.02 11.97
CA GLY A 57 8.80 28.21 11.81
C GLY A 57 9.11 27.36 13.05
N ALA A 58 8.09 26.97 13.81
CA ALA A 58 8.24 26.04 14.93
C ALA A 58 8.74 24.68 14.44
N ARG A 59 9.55 24.00 15.26
CA ARG A 59 10.15 22.70 14.92
C ARG A 59 9.44 21.52 15.55
N VAL A 60 8.54 21.75 16.51
CA VAL A 60 7.77 20.71 17.18
C VAL A 60 6.28 21.06 17.23
N LEU A 61 5.45 20.15 16.74
CA LEU A 61 4.01 20.10 17.03
C LEU A 61 3.77 19.00 18.07
N SER A 62 3.31 19.36 19.26
CA SER A 62 3.17 18.43 20.38
C SER A 62 1.71 18.18 20.74
N PHE A 63 1.36 16.91 20.86
CA PHE A 63 0.09 16.42 21.41
C PHE A 63 0.26 16.06 22.89
N GLU A 64 -0.82 16.09 23.65
CA GLU A 64 -0.89 15.44 24.96
C GLU A 64 -1.41 14.02 24.77
N LYS A 65 -1.06 13.09 25.67
CA LYS A 65 -1.56 11.72 25.56
C LYS A 65 -3.07 11.70 25.74
N GLY A 66 -3.79 11.19 24.73
CA GLY A 66 -5.20 10.86 24.86
C GLY A 66 -5.92 10.79 23.53
N ARG A 67 -7.25 10.66 23.58
CA ARG A 67 -8.11 10.54 22.39
C ARG A 67 -8.49 11.93 21.88
N TYR A 68 -8.29 12.19 20.59
CA TYR A 68 -8.76 13.39 19.89
C TYR A 68 -9.69 12.96 18.77
N ASP A 69 -10.89 13.52 18.73
CA ASP A 69 -11.90 13.13 17.75
C ASP A 69 -11.94 14.11 16.57
N ILE A 70 -12.00 13.58 15.35
CA ILE A 70 -11.88 14.35 14.10
C ILE A 70 -13.02 13.95 13.16
N TRP A 71 -13.86 14.91 12.80
CA TRP A 71 -14.98 14.71 11.87
C TRP A 71 -14.78 15.43 10.52
N PRO A 72 -15.57 15.07 9.48
CA PRO A 72 -15.53 15.70 8.16
C PRO A 72 -15.96 17.18 8.13
N GLU A 73 -16.75 17.63 9.10
CA GLU A 73 -17.20 19.01 9.24
C GLU A 73 -16.02 19.90 9.63
N GLY A 74 -15.69 20.90 8.81
CA GLY A 74 -14.50 21.76 9.01
C GLY A 74 -13.20 21.18 8.43
N ALA A 75 -13.19 19.91 8.00
CA ALA A 75 -12.04 19.29 7.35
C ALA A 75 -11.74 19.88 5.96
N ILE A 76 -10.46 19.94 5.61
CA ILE A 76 -10.02 20.42 4.29
C ILE A 76 -10.46 19.44 3.20
N ARG A 77 -10.86 19.98 2.04
CA ARG A 77 -11.20 19.21 0.85
C ARG A 77 -10.29 19.59 -0.31
N ARG A 78 -9.53 18.63 -0.85
CA ARG A 78 -8.59 18.85 -1.98
C ARG A 78 -8.76 17.79 -3.05
N LYS A 79 -8.54 18.18 -4.31
CA LYS A 79 -8.52 17.23 -5.42
C LYS A 79 -7.17 16.51 -5.45
N TYR A 80 -7.17 15.19 -5.24
CA TYR A 80 -5.99 14.35 -5.41
C TYR A 80 -6.27 13.16 -6.33
N PHE A 81 -5.38 13.00 -7.30
CA PHE A 81 -5.23 11.75 -8.02
C PHE A 81 -4.20 10.90 -7.28
N ILE A 82 -4.68 9.84 -6.65
CA ILE A 82 -3.87 8.91 -5.85
C ILE A 82 -3.83 7.58 -6.59
N SER A 83 -2.63 7.09 -6.87
CA SER A 83 -2.35 5.82 -7.55
C SER A 83 -3.13 4.66 -6.92
N ASN A 84 -3.61 3.73 -7.76
CA ASN A 84 -4.21 2.46 -7.38
C ASN A 84 -5.48 2.56 -6.48
N THR A 85 -6.18 3.71 -6.51
CA THR A 85 -7.39 3.91 -5.70
C THR A 85 -8.68 3.59 -6.46
N SER A 86 -9.04 4.37 -7.48
CA SER A 86 -10.36 4.28 -8.11
C SER A 86 -10.36 4.81 -9.53
N THR A 87 -11.17 4.21 -10.40
CA THR A 87 -11.42 4.73 -11.76
C THR A 87 -12.25 6.01 -11.75
N GLU A 88 -12.36 6.68 -12.90
CA GLU A 88 -13.29 7.79 -13.14
C GLU A 88 -14.75 7.38 -12.88
N GLN A 89 -15.11 6.11 -13.15
CA GLN A 89 -16.48 5.61 -13.01
C GLN A 89 -16.78 5.20 -11.57
N GLU A 90 -15.82 4.57 -10.89
CA GLU A 90 -15.96 4.13 -9.50
C GLU A 90 -16.06 5.32 -8.54
N CYS A 91 -15.25 6.35 -8.77
CA CYS A 91 -15.23 7.56 -7.95
C CYS A 91 -14.99 8.79 -8.84
N PRO A 92 -16.05 9.37 -9.43
CA PRO A 92 -15.90 10.51 -10.38
C PRO A 92 -15.27 11.74 -9.74
N SER A 93 -15.62 12.03 -8.48
CA SER A 93 -14.98 13.10 -7.72
C SER A 93 -13.63 12.62 -7.17
N LYS A 94 -12.57 13.34 -7.51
CA LYS A 94 -11.24 13.13 -6.91
C LYS A 94 -10.99 14.05 -5.71
N VAL A 95 -12.03 14.69 -5.18
CA VAL A 95 -11.95 15.47 -3.95
C VAL A 95 -11.87 14.51 -2.76
N LYS A 96 -10.80 14.63 -1.98
CA LYS A 96 -10.58 13.89 -0.73
C LYS A 96 -10.93 14.79 0.45
N THR A 97 -11.53 14.20 1.47
CA THR A 97 -11.78 14.86 2.75
C THR A 97 -10.60 14.53 3.64
N ILE A 98 -9.84 15.55 4.05
CA ILE A 98 -8.54 15.39 4.69
C ILE A 98 -8.67 15.85 6.13
N GLY A 99 -8.39 14.94 7.06
CA GLY A 99 -8.38 15.26 8.48
C GLY A 99 -7.35 16.32 8.81
N LEU A 100 -6.06 16.02 8.56
CA LEU A 100 -4.96 16.93 8.81
C LEU A 100 -4.09 17.08 7.56
N LEU A 101 -3.91 18.30 7.08
CA LEU A 101 -3.07 18.62 5.92
C LEU A 101 -1.79 19.33 6.35
N PHE A 102 -0.66 18.78 5.94
CA PHE A 102 0.67 19.39 6.01
C PHE A 102 1.10 19.75 4.59
N GLU A 103 1.23 21.04 4.28
CA GLU A 103 1.54 21.53 2.92
C GLU A 103 2.71 22.52 2.93
N ASP A 104 3.72 22.30 2.09
CA ASP A 104 4.92 23.13 1.96
C ASP A 104 5.62 23.40 3.31
N MET A 105 5.76 22.35 4.12
CA MET A 105 6.39 22.42 5.44
C MET A 105 7.75 21.74 5.44
N LYS A 106 8.66 22.19 6.31
CA LYS A 106 9.96 21.57 6.48
C LYS A 106 10.43 21.52 7.93
N ASP A 107 11.27 20.55 8.23
CA ASP A 107 12.02 20.46 9.48
C ASP A 107 11.12 20.46 10.74
N LEU A 108 10.07 19.63 10.72
CA LEU A 108 9.05 19.54 11.77
C LEU A 108 8.96 18.13 12.37
N LEU A 109 9.05 18.05 13.70
CA LEU A 109 8.69 16.89 14.49
C LEU A 109 7.24 17.00 14.95
N ILE A 110 6.44 15.97 14.68
CA ILE A 110 5.10 15.80 15.20
C ILE A 110 5.19 14.76 16.32
N GLU A 111 5.20 15.23 17.56
CA GLU A 111 5.33 14.42 18.76
C GLU A 111 3.94 14.08 19.31
N GLY A 112 3.49 12.86 19.04
CA GLY A 112 2.17 12.37 19.42
C GLY A 112 2.04 12.02 20.91
N ASN A 113 3.14 11.72 21.61
CA ASN A 113 3.13 11.32 23.02
C ASN A 113 2.12 10.19 23.36
N GLY A 114 1.82 9.31 22.40
CA GLY A 114 0.83 8.23 22.52
C GLY A 114 -0.61 8.69 22.34
N ALA A 115 -0.86 9.85 21.74
CA ALA A 115 -2.19 10.31 21.36
C ALA A 115 -2.83 9.39 20.32
N THR A 116 -4.16 9.25 20.41
CA THR A 116 -4.99 8.57 19.42
C THR A 116 -5.85 9.59 18.70
N LEU A 117 -5.65 9.72 17.39
CA LEU A 117 -6.55 10.46 16.52
C LEU A 117 -7.66 9.51 16.08
N MET A 118 -8.87 9.74 16.58
CA MET A 118 -10.06 8.97 16.27
C MET A 118 -10.87 9.68 15.19
N PHE A 119 -10.95 9.08 14.02
CA PHE A 119 -11.65 9.63 12.88
C PHE A 119 -13.10 9.13 12.79
N HIS A 120 -13.96 10.00 12.31
CA HIS A 120 -15.39 9.78 12.12
C HIS A 120 -15.77 9.94 10.65
N GLY A 121 -16.69 9.10 10.16
CA GLY A 121 -16.96 8.94 8.72
C GLY A 121 -15.74 8.51 7.89
N LYS A 122 -15.87 8.53 6.55
CA LYS A 122 -14.76 8.22 5.64
C LYS A 122 -13.88 9.43 5.41
N MET A 123 -12.61 9.35 5.83
CA MET A 123 -11.64 10.43 5.64
C MET A 123 -10.28 9.89 5.20
N THR A 124 -9.56 10.72 4.43
CA THR A 124 -8.10 10.61 4.36
C THR A 124 -7.53 11.20 5.64
N THR A 125 -6.92 10.38 6.50
CA THR A 125 -6.63 10.81 7.89
C THR A 125 -5.61 11.95 7.92
N ILE A 126 -4.46 11.76 7.28
CA ILE A 126 -3.37 12.73 7.19
C ILE A 126 -2.89 12.80 5.75
N ALA A 127 -2.64 14.01 5.25
CA ALA A 127 -2.00 14.24 3.96
C ALA A 127 -0.77 15.14 4.10
N LEU A 128 0.32 14.77 3.43
CA LEU A 128 1.53 15.57 3.27
C LEU A 128 1.68 15.93 1.80
N GLU A 129 1.89 17.21 1.51
CA GLU A 129 2.12 17.72 0.17
C GLU A 129 3.36 18.62 0.15
N ARG A 130 4.33 18.30 -0.71
CA ARG A 130 5.58 19.08 -0.87
C ARG A 130 6.32 19.36 0.43
N CYS A 131 6.31 18.39 1.34
CA CYS A 131 6.98 18.51 2.64
C CYS A 131 8.43 17.97 2.60
N LYS A 132 9.28 18.47 3.51
CA LYS A 132 10.67 18.02 3.63
C LYS A 132 11.08 17.79 5.07
N ASN A 133 11.69 16.65 5.39
CA ASN A 133 12.25 16.40 6.73
C ASN A 133 11.18 16.51 7.83
N LEU A 134 10.11 15.71 7.70
CA LEU A 134 9.05 15.60 8.69
C LEU A 134 9.13 14.25 9.41
N VAL A 135 8.97 14.27 10.73
CA VAL A 135 8.99 13.07 11.57
C VAL A 135 7.70 13.01 12.38
N PHE A 136 6.94 11.92 12.25
CA PHE A 136 5.79 11.63 13.11
C PHE A 136 6.20 10.56 14.11
N LYS A 137 5.97 10.82 15.39
CA LYS A 137 6.46 9.95 16.48
C LYS A 137 5.36 9.66 17.49
N ASP A 138 5.23 8.39 17.87
CA ASP A 138 4.35 7.92 18.95
C ASP A 138 2.90 8.39 18.80
N LEU A 139 2.26 8.06 17.67
CA LEU A 139 0.91 8.49 17.30
C LEU A 139 0.05 7.30 16.87
N HIS A 140 -1.21 7.24 17.31
CA HIS A 140 -2.16 6.21 16.92
C HIS A 140 -3.30 6.82 16.09
N ILE A 141 -3.79 6.06 15.10
CA ILE A 141 -4.85 6.45 14.19
C ILE A 141 -5.87 5.31 14.16
N ASP A 142 -7.14 5.62 14.41
CA ASP A 142 -8.25 4.66 14.35
C ASP A 142 -9.52 5.35 13.85
N PHE A 143 -10.56 4.55 13.62
CA PHE A 143 -11.89 5.05 13.27
C PHE A 143 -12.92 4.57 14.27
N GLU A 144 -13.84 5.45 14.65
CA GLU A 144 -14.92 5.10 15.58
C GLU A 144 -15.83 4.03 14.97
N ARG A 145 -16.12 4.17 13.67
CA ARG A 145 -16.75 3.16 12.83
C ARG A 145 -15.86 2.95 11.59
N PRO A 146 -15.00 1.91 11.56
CA PRO A 146 -14.26 1.47 10.37
C PRO A 146 -15.19 1.29 9.16
N ALA A 147 -14.79 1.44 7.89
CA ALA A 147 -15.71 1.10 6.77
C ALA A 147 -15.84 -0.40 6.51
N GLY A 148 -14.97 -1.20 7.10
CA GLY A 148 -15.13 -2.65 7.09
C GLY A 148 -16.00 -3.12 8.25
N SER A 149 -16.70 -4.22 8.03
CA SER A 149 -17.64 -4.82 8.96
C SER A 149 -17.26 -6.27 9.21
N GLU A 150 -17.54 -6.78 10.41
CA GLU A 150 -17.20 -8.15 10.80
C GLU A 150 -18.41 -8.84 11.43
N MET A 151 -18.58 -10.14 11.12
CA MET A 151 -19.60 -11.00 11.72
C MET A 151 -19.12 -12.44 11.79
N THR A 152 -19.45 -13.15 12.87
CA THR A 152 -18.99 -14.52 13.13
C THR A 152 -20.16 -15.49 13.07
N PHE A 153 -20.00 -16.58 12.34
CA PHE A 153 -21.01 -17.65 12.28
C PHE A 153 -21.17 -18.29 13.66
N ALA A 154 -22.38 -18.29 14.20
CA ALA A 154 -22.68 -18.77 15.55
C ALA A 154 -23.52 -20.05 15.55
N ARG A 155 -24.48 -20.17 14.62
CA ARG A 155 -25.30 -21.37 14.41
C ARG A 155 -25.49 -21.60 12.92
N VAL A 156 -25.46 -22.85 12.49
CA VAL A 156 -25.63 -23.25 11.09
C VAL A 156 -26.51 -24.49 11.06
N GLU A 157 -27.68 -24.37 10.46
CA GLU A 157 -28.65 -25.44 10.20
C GLU A 157 -28.75 -25.68 8.67
N ASP A 158 -29.78 -26.38 8.20
CA ASP A 158 -29.96 -26.72 6.78
C ASP A 158 -30.39 -25.52 5.92
N ASP A 159 -31.26 -24.67 6.47
CA ASP A 159 -31.88 -23.50 5.82
C ASP A 159 -31.74 -22.20 6.66
N GLU A 160 -31.05 -22.27 7.79
CA GLU A 160 -30.82 -21.13 8.69
C GLU A 160 -29.35 -20.97 9.07
N VAL A 161 -28.88 -19.72 9.10
CA VAL A 161 -27.58 -19.34 9.66
C VAL A 161 -27.76 -18.16 10.60
N GLU A 162 -27.22 -18.27 11.81
CA GLU A 162 -27.12 -17.14 12.75
C GLU A 162 -25.69 -16.62 12.81
N VAL A 163 -25.54 -15.31 12.78
CA VAL A 163 -24.25 -14.63 12.96
C VAL A 163 -24.28 -13.69 14.16
N VAL A 164 -23.16 -13.59 14.86
CA VAL A 164 -22.88 -12.53 15.84
C VAL A 164 -22.16 -11.39 15.13
N VAL A 165 -22.80 -10.23 15.08
CA VAL A 165 -22.26 -9.02 14.46
C VAL A 165 -21.29 -8.33 15.41
N HIS A 166 -20.09 -7.99 14.92
CA HIS A 166 -19.09 -7.30 15.72
C HIS A 166 -19.60 -5.93 16.21
N ARG A 167 -19.27 -5.54 17.45
CA ARG A 167 -19.79 -4.30 18.09
C ARG A 167 -19.48 -3.00 17.34
N ASP A 168 -18.43 -2.97 16.51
CA ASP A 168 -18.04 -1.80 15.71
C ASP A 168 -18.78 -1.76 14.35
N THR A 169 -19.48 -2.83 14.00
CA THR A 169 -20.34 -2.90 12.81
C THR A 169 -21.68 -2.23 13.12
N ARG A 170 -22.20 -1.46 12.16
CA ARG A 170 -23.57 -0.92 12.17
C ARG A 170 -24.33 -1.48 10.98
N TYR A 171 -25.56 -1.87 11.22
CA TYR A 171 -26.43 -2.45 10.20
C TYR A 171 -27.90 -2.09 10.45
N GLU A 172 -28.70 -2.19 9.40
CA GLU A 172 -30.15 -2.12 9.45
C GLU A 172 -30.73 -3.32 8.70
N ILE A 173 -31.97 -3.70 9.05
CA ILE A 173 -32.74 -4.70 8.32
C ILE A 173 -34.00 -4.01 7.81
N VAL A 174 -34.14 -3.93 6.49
CA VAL A 174 -35.29 -3.31 5.82
C VAL A 174 -35.87 -4.31 4.83
N ASN A 175 -37.17 -4.59 4.94
CA ASN A 175 -37.86 -5.59 4.12
C ASN A 175 -37.13 -6.95 4.11
N GLY A 176 -36.68 -7.40 5.29
CA GLY A 176 -35.96 -8.66 5.45
C GLY A 176 -34.54 -8.67 4.85
N ARG A 177 -33.94 -7.51 4.52
CA ARG A 177 -32.57 -7.45 3.96
C ARG A 177 -31.64 -6.66 4.86
N MET A 178 -30.50 -7.25 5.20
CA MET A 178 -29.47 -6.58 5.99
C MET A 178 -28.62 -5.65 5.11
N SER A 179 -28.46 -4.40 5.53
CA SER A 179 -27.56 -3.41 4.93
C SER A 179 -26.54 -2.90 5.94
N LEU A 180 -25.29 -2.70 5.50
CA LEU A 180 -24.20 -2.22 6.35
C LEU A 180 -23.96 -0.72 6.11
N PHE A 181 -23.83 0.06 7.18
CA PHE A 181 -23.66 1.52 7.08
C PHE A 181 -22.72 2.10 8.13
N GLY A 182 -22.39 3.37 7.98
CA GLY A 182 -21.69 4.21 8.94
C GLY A 182 -22.00 5.69 8.69
N GLU A 183 -21.27 6.58 9.35
CA GLU A 183 -21.52 8.03 9.24
C GLU A 183 -21.24 8.53 7.83
N GLY A 184 -22.30 8.92 7.12
CA GLY A 184 -22.22 9.46 5.76
C GLY A 184 -21.94 8.44 4.65
N TRP A 185 -22.05 7.12 4.93
CA TRP A 185 -21.83 6.09 3.91
C TRP A 185 -22.61 4.80 4.18
N ARG A 186 -22.85 4.03 3.10
CA ARG A 186 -23.35 2.65 3.14
C ARG A 186 -22.48 1.77 2.26
N SER A 187 -22.33 0.50 2.62
CA SER A 187 -21.64 -0.48 1.79
C SER A 187 -22.39 -0.67 0.47
N ASN A 188 -21.68 -0.67 -0.65
CA ASN A 188 -22.27 -0.86 -1.97
C ASN A 188 -21.69 -2.09 -2.67
N LYS A 189 -20.43 -2.03 -3.12
CA LYS A 189 -19.78 -3.13 -3.83
C LYS A 189 -18.88 -3.89 -2.87
N ASN A 190 -19.39 -4.98 -2.33
CA ASN A 190 -18.70 -5.68 -1.25
C ASN A 190 -17.68 -6.71 -1.73
N HIS A 191 -16.56 -6.77 -1.02
CA HIS A 191 -15.63 -7.88 -1.02
C HIS A 191 -15.67 -8.54 0.36
N CYS A 192 -15.51 -9.87 0.39
CA CYS A 192 -15.60 -10.65 1.60
C CYS A 192 -14.42 -11.62 1.72
N ILE A 193 -13.80 -11.60 2.90
CA ILE A 193 -12.80 -12.57 3.32
C ILE A 193 -13.32 -13.28 4.56
N GLU A 194 -13.23 -14.59 4.56
CA GLU A 194 -13.53 -15.44 5.70
C GLU A 194 -12.24 -15.80 6.43
N TYR A 195 -12.24 -15.57 7.74
CA TYR A 195 -11.21 -16.01 8.66
C TYR A 195 -11.64 -17.28 9.38
N SER A 196 -10.77 -18.29 9.35
CA SER A 196 -10.91 -19.49 10.14
C SER A 196 -9.96 -19.43 11.34
N PRO A 197 -10.45 -19.42 12.59
CA PRO A 197 -9.59 -19.42 13.78
C PRO A 197 -8.87 -20.77 13.97
N VAL A 198 -9.45 -21.87 13.47
CA VAL A 198 -8.89 -23.23 13.61
C VAL A 198 -7.53 -23.34 12.95
N ASP A 199 -7.44 -22.88 11.70
CA ASP A 199 -6.20 -22.93 10.91
C ASP A 199 -5.56 -21.55 10.73
N SER A 200 -6.11 -20.50 11.34
CA SER A 200 -5.64 -19.11 11.23
C SER A 200 -5.48 -18.61 9.78
N THR A 201 -6.35 -19.03 8.86
CA THR A 201 -6.30 -18.61 7.44
C THR A 201 -7.36 -17.57 7.08
N PHE A 202 -7.00 -16.68 6.16
CA PHE A 202 -7.89 -15.72 5.49
C PHE A 202 -8.14 -16.21 4.05
N ARG A 203 -9.40 -16.43 3.65
CA ARG A 203 -9.78 -16.91 2.32
C ARG A 203 -10.86 -16.05 1.70
N TYR A 204 -10.77 -15.81 0.39
CA TYR A 204 -11.89 -15.20 -0.32
C TYR A 204 -13.15 -16.04 -0.14
N SER A 205 -14.26 -15.38 0.20
CA SER A 205 -15.52 -16.04 0.51
C SER A 205 -16.67 -15.36 -0.20
N GLN A 206 -17.66 -16.16 -0.58
CA GLN A 206 -18.96 -15.69 -1.08
C GLN A 206 -19.99 -15.59 0.05
N GLY A 207 -19.62 -15.91 1.30
CA GLY A 207 -20.56 -15.98 2.43
C GLY A 207 -21.41 -14.72 2.58
N TRP A 208 -20.81 -13.53 2.45
CA TRP A 208 -21.59 -12.29 2.53
C TRP A 208 -22.56 -12.11 1.37
N ASN A 209 -22.23 -12.55 0.16
CA ASN A 209 -23.15 -12.45 -0.97
C ASN A 209 -24.38 -13.34 -0.75
N VAL A 210 -24.20 -14.51 -0.12
CA VAL A 210 -25.31 -15.37 0.28
C VAL A 210 -26.15 -14.70 1.37
N LEU A 211 -25.53 -14.22 2.46
CA LEU A 211 -26.24 -13.58 3.57
C LEU A 211 -26.97 -12.29 3.15
N ALA A 212 -26.34 -11.42 2.35
CA ALA A 212 -26.95 -10.18 1.87
C ALA A 212 -28.16 -10.44 0.93
N ALA A 213 -28.19 -11.61 0.28
CA ALA A 213 -29.28 -12.07 -0.58
C ALA A 213 -30.28 -13.00 0.14
N ALA A 214 -30.11 -13.25 1.45
CA ALA A 214 -31.01 -14.04 2.29
C ALA A 214 -31.99 -13.13 3.06
N GLU A 215 -33.15 -13.69 3.44
CA GLU A 215 -34.07 -12.99 4.34
C GLU A 215 -33.43 -12.97 5.74
N ALA A 216 -33.45 -11.80 6.39
CA ALA A 216 -32.76 -11.55 7.64
C ALA A 216 -33.73 -11.04 8.70
N GLU A 217 -33.59 -11.55 9.92
CA GLU A 217 -34.31 -11.08 11.11
C GLU A 217 -33.35 -10.83 12.28
N GLY A 218 -33.61 -9.77 13.05
CA GLY A 218 -32.87 -9.50 14.29
C GLY A 218 -33.49 -10.28 15.43
N VAL A 219 -32.66 -10.98 16.22
CA VAL A 219 -33.15 -11.86 17.30
C VAL A 219 -32.79 -11.26 18.68
N PRO A 220 -31.65 -11.57 19.34
CA PRO A 220 -31.10 -10.73 20.44
C PRO A 220 -30.17 -9.58 19.99
N PRO A 221 -29.65 -8.74 20.94
CA PRO A 221 -28.67 -7.70 20.60
C PRO A 221 -27.45 -8.27 19.87
N ASN A 222 -27.18 -7.73 18.66
CA ASN A 222 -26.06 -8.09 17.78
C ASN A 222 -26.10 -9.51 17.19
N VAL A 223 -27.24 -10.20 17.20
CA VAL A 223 -27.42 -11.47 16.48
C VAL A 223 -28.42 -11.28 15.34
N VAL A 224 -28.03 -11.75 14.16
CA VAL A 224 -28.89 -11.75 12.96
C VAL A 224 -29.04 -13.18 12.48
N ARG A 225 -30.28 -13.61 12.28
CA ARG A 225 -30.62 -14.88 11.64
C ARG A 225 -30.90 -14.64 10.17
N PHE A 226 -30.40 -15.52 9.32
CA PHE A 226 -30.62 -15.53 7.88
C PHE A 226 -31.26 -16.83 7.44
N HIS A 227 -32.31 -16.74 6.62
CA HIS A 227 -32.88 -17.88 5.90
C HIS A 227 -32.10 -18.07 4.59
N VAL A 228 -31.19 -19.04 4.59
CA VAL A 228 -30.19 -19.25 3.54
C VAL A 228 -30.62 -20.38 2.60
N PRO A 229 -30.11 -20.41 1.35
CA PRO A 229 -30.36 -21.52 0.45
C PRO A 229 -29.80 -22.84 0.99
N GLU A 230 -30.50 -23.94 0.68
CA GLU A 230 -30.06 -25.30 1.00
C GLU A 230 -28.62 -25.54 0.50
N GLY A 231 -27.79 -26.12 1.36
CA GLY A 231 -26.39 -26.44 1.06
C GLY A 231 -25.39 -25.33 1.39
N PHE A 232 -25.82 -24.12 1.76
CA PHE A 232 -24.92 -23.13 2.34
C PHE A 232 -24.58 -23.48 3.80
N ARG A 233 -23.47 -24.21 3.98
CA ARG A 233 -23.00 -24.68 5.29
C ARG A 233 -21.65 -24.06 5.68
N PRO A 234 -21.60 -22.80 6.11
CA PRO A 234 -20.37 -22.19 6.64
C PRO A 234 -19.94 -22.89 7.94
N LYS A 235 -18.71 -22.63 8.40
CA LYS A 235 -18.20 -23.21 9.64
C LYS A 235 -18.49 -22.30 10.83
N VAL A 236 -19.14 -22.83 11.86
CA VAL A 236 -19.33 -22.12 13.14
C VAL A 236 -17.98 -21.69 13.71
N GLY A 237 -17.90 -20.45 14.19
CA GLY A 237 -16.69 -19.82 14.69
C GLY A 237 -15.85 -19.09 13.63
N ASN A 238 -16.10 -19.32 12.34
CA ASN A 238 -15.45 -18.51 11.29
C ASN A 238 -16.05 -17.09 11.24
N THR A 239 -15.21 -16.12 10.91
CA THR A 239 -15.58 -14.70 10.86
C THR A 239 -15.50 -14.18 9.44
N LEU A 240 -16.58 -13.58 8.94
CA LEU A 240 -16.56 -12.80 7.71
C LEU A 240 -16.06 -11.39 8.01
N THR A 241 -15.16 -10.89 7.16
CA THR A 241 -14.73 -9.50 7.10
C THR A 241 -15.16 -8.92 5.75
N ILE A 242 -15.93 -7.83 5.80
CA ILE A 242 -16.67 -7.29 4.65
C ILE A 242 -16.28 -5.84 4.46
N ARG A 243 -15.94 -5.44 3.24
CA ARG A 243 -15.62 -4.04 2.91
C ARG A 243 -16.09 -3.65 1.53
N ASP A 244 -16.36 -2.37 1.34
CA ASP A 244 -16.57 -1.81 0.00
C ASP A 244 -15.25 -1.83 -0.79
N ILE A 245 -15.31 -2.19 -2.06
CA ILE A 245 -14.15 -2.23 -2.95
C ILE A 245 -13.75 -0.87 -3.51
N ILE A 246 -14.65 0.11 -3.48
CA ILE A 246 -14.37 1.45 -3.99
C ILE A 246 -13.49 2.19 -2.99
N ARG A 247 -12.26 2.50 -3.40
CA ARG A 247 -11.26 3.22 -2.58
C ARG A 247 -11.39 4.73 -2.84
N ASP A 248 -12.33 5.35 -2.13
CA ASP A 248 -12.65 6.79 -2.24
C ASP A 248 -11.77 7.67 -1.33
N GLN A 249 -11.24 7.12 -0.25
CA GLN A 249 -10.22 7.73 0.63
C GLN A 249 -9.00 6.81 0.75
N VAL A 250 -7.93 7.30 1.38
CA VAL A 250 -6.76 6.49 1.77
C VAL A 250 -6.46 6.69 3.25
N GLY A 251 -5.76 5.77 3.91
CA GLY A 251 -5.33 5.91 5.29
C GLY A 251 -4.51 7.18 5.49
N TRP A 252 -3.35 7.27 4.84
CA TRP A 252 -2.42 8.40 4.94
C TRP A 252 -1.80 8.67 3.57
N PHE A 253 -1.80 9.92 3.11
CA PHE A 253 -1.22 10.29 1.81
C PHE A 253 0.07 11.10 1.97
N ILE A 254 1.16 10.67 1.31
CA ILE A 254 2.44 11.37 1.30
C ILE A 254 2.81 11.65 -0.15
N PHE A 255 2.73 12.91 -0.56
CA PHE A 255 2.78 13.32 -1.95
C PHE A 255 3.89 14.32 -2.23
N GLU A 256 4.69 14.05 -3.26
CA GLU A 256 5.76 14.93 -3.77
C GLU A 256 6.66 15.48 -2.65
N SER A 257 6.92 14.66 -1.63
CA SER A 257 7.63 15.03 -0.42
C SER A 257 9.01 14.39 -0.37
N ARG A 258 9.83 14.76 0.62
CA ARG A 258 11.13 14.10 0.83
C ARG A 258 11.55 14.00 2.28
N ASP A 259 12.32 12.97 2.60
CA ASP A 259 12.88 12.73 3.93
C ASP A 259 11.76 12.64 5.00
N ILE A 260 10.85 11.68 4.83
CA ILE A 260 9.69 11.50 5.71
C ILE A 260 9.87 10.28 6.59
N THR A 261 9.65 10.43 7.90
CA THR A 261 9.76 9.34 8.87
C THR A 261 8.47 9.15 9.67
N LEU A 262 7.94 7.93 9.68
CA LEU A 262 6.91 7.48 10.62
C LEU A 262 7.59 6.56 11.66
N ASN A 263 7.63 7.00 12.91
CA ASN A 263 8.32 6.32 14.01
C ASN A 263 7.32 5.90 15.09
N ARG A 264 7.14 4.59 15.32
CA ARG A 264 6.16 4.06 16.29
C ARG A 264 4.75 4.63 16.09
N VAL A 265 4.34 4.74 14.82
CA VAL A 265 2.97 5.07 14.44
C VAL A 265 2.13 3.80 14.41
N GLN A 266 0.89 3.85 14.91
CA GLN A 266 -0.04 2.73 14.88
C GLN A 266 -1.28 3.09 14.06
N MET A 267 -1.48 2.39 12.94
CA MET A 267 -2.68 2.46 12.11
C MET A 267 -3.61 1.30 12.51
N HIS A 268 -4.67 1.61 13.27
CA HIS A 268 -5.62 0.63 13.75
C HIS A 268 -6.71 0.28 12.73
N TYR A 269 -7.05 1.23 11.88
CA TYR A 269 -7.87 0.99 10.71
C TYR A 269 -7.59 2.03 9.62
N MET A 270 -7.69 1.64 8.35
CA MET A 270 -7.51 2.50 7.18
C MET A 270 -8.58 2.22 6.10
N HIS A 271 -9.25 3.27 5.63
CA HIS A 271 -10.16 3.20 4.48
C HIS A 271 -9.38 3.15 3.16
N GLY A 272 -9.83 2.33 2.23
CA GLY A 272 -9.16 2.17 0.94
C GLY A 272 -7.74 1.63 1.09
N LEU A 273 -6.80 2.18 0.32
CA LEU A 273 -5.36 1.94 0.52
C LEU A 273 -4.92 2.58 1.85
N GLY A 274 -3.92 2.00 2.49
CA GLY A 274 -3.38 2.48 3.77
C GLY A 274 -2.50 3.72 3.64
N ILE A 275 -1.21 3.57 3.94
CA ILE A 275 -0.22 4.64 3.82
C ILE A 275 0.28 4.66 2.36
N VAL A 276 -0.17 5.63 1.58
CA VAL A 276 0.21 5.80 0.18
C VAL A 276 1.28 6.88 0.06
N SER A 277 2.47 6.48 -0.37
CA SER A 277 3.56 7.39 -0.74
C SER A 277 3.66 7.49 -2.25
N GLN A 278 3.49 8.69 -2.78
CA GLN A 278 3.45 8.96 -4.21
C GLN A 278 4.47 10.04 -4.58
N TYR A 279 5.39 9.72 -5.49
CA TYR A 279 6.51 10.60 -5.91
C TYR A 279 7.30 11.20 -4.75
N THR A 280 7.47 10.43 -3.68
CA THR A 280 8.17 10.85 -2.46
C THR A 280 9.57 10.24 -2.42
N ARG A 281 10.56 11.03 -2.00
CA ARG A 281 11.97 10.61 -1.92
C ARG A 281 12.41 10.38 -0.48
N ASN A 282 13.05 9.25 -0.19
CA ASN A 282 13.54 8.89 1.14
C ASN A 282 12.41 8.79 2.19
N ILE A 283 11.99 7.56 2.49
CA ILE A 283 10.88 7.28 3.42
C ILE A 283 11.36 6.24 4.43
N THR A 284 11.10 6.49 5.71
CA THR A 284 11.39 5.55 6.78
C THR A 284 10.13 5.22 7.56
N MET A 285 9.74 3.96 7.53
CA MET A 285 8.76 3.35 8.42
C MET A 285 9.54 2.59 9.50
N ASP A 286 9.62 3.13 10.71
CA ASP A 286 10.32 2.52 11.84
C ASP A 286 9.31 2.14 12.92
N LYS A 287 9.14 0.83 13.14
CA LYS A 287 8.21 0.24 14.11
C LYS A 287 6.77 0.71 13.91
N VAL A 288 6.35 0.88 12.66
CA VAL A 288 4.96 1.17 12.32
C VAL A 288 4.14 -0.10 12.46
N LYS A 289 2.98 -0.02 13.11
CA LYS A 289 2.03 -1.14 13.21
C LYS A 289 0.78 -0.83 12.41
N CYS A 290 0.45 -1.66 11.44
CA CYS A 290 -0.83 -1.66 10.75
C CYS A 290 -1.60 -2.90 11.23
N MET A 291 -2.38 -2.75 12.29
CA MET A 291 -3.11 -3.85 12.91
C MET A 291 -4.31 -3.33 13.71
N PRO A 292 -5.40 -4.12 13.83
CA PRO A 292 -6.54 -3.69 14.63
C PRO A 292 -6.10 -3.45 16.07
N ARG A 293 -6.72 -2.47 16.72
CA ARG A 293 -6.41 -2.13 18.12
C ARG A 293 -6.52 -3.38 19.01
N GLU A 294 -5.51 -3.61 19.84
CA GLU A 294 -5.50 -4.73 20.78
C GLU A 294 -6.74 -4.67 21.69
N GLY A 295 -7.34 -5.83 21.96
CA GLY A 295 -8.60 -5.93 22.73
C GLY A 295 -9.85 -5.40 22.00
N SER A 296 -9.74 -4.91 20.76
CA SER A 296 -10.93 -4.46 20.01
C SER A 296 -11.83 -5.60 19.57
N GLY A 297 -11.28 -6.82 19.38
CA GLY A 297 -11.98 -7.96 18.78
C GLY A 297 -11.91 -7.99 17.25
N ARG A 298 -11.54 -6.86 16.62
CA ARG A 298 -11.44 -6.73 15.16
C ARG A 298 -10.33 -7.60 14.57
N LEU A 299 -10.60 -8.11 13.39
CA LEU A 299 -9.65 -8.79 12.52
C LEU A 299 -9.06 -7.88 11.44
N LEU A 300 -9.81 -6.87 11.02
CA LEU A 300 -9.53 -6.00 9.89
C LEU A 300 -8.85 -4.68 10.31
N ALA A 301 -7.77 -4.34 9.61
CA ALA A 301 -7.05 -3.06 9.77
C ALA A 301 -6.94 -2.24 8.48
N ALA A 302 -7.11 -2.84 7.30
CA ALA A 302 -7.05 -2.11 6.04
C ALA A 302 -8.00 -2.71 5.01
N SER A 303 -8.79 -1.87 4.34
CA SER A 303 -9.67 -2.29 3.25
C SER A 303 -8.91 -2.71 1.98
N ALA A 304 -7.64 -2.33 1.85
CA ALA A 304 -6.75 -2.73 0.76
C ALA A 304 -5.30 -2.83 1.30
N ASP A 305 -4.32 -2.40 0.51
CA ASP A 305 -2.90 -2.46 0.85
C ASP A 305 -2.61 -1.65 2.12
N MET A 306 -1.60 -2.03 2.92
CA MET A 306 -1.26 -1.27 4.13
C MET A 306 -0.23 -0.17 3.87
N MET A 307 0.82 -0.45 3.10
CA MET A 307 1.84 0.52 2.69
C MET A 307 2.07 0.41 1.18
N HIS A 308 1.85 1.51 0.47
CA HIS A 308 1.84 1.51 -0.99
C HIS A 308 2.75 2.65 -1.49
N PHE A 309 3.78 2.30 -2.25
CA PHE A 309 4.81 3.24 -2.71
C PHE A 309 4.81 3.30 -4.23
N SER A 310 4.21 4.35 -4.79
CA SER A 310 4.05 4.55 -6.23
C SER A 310 4.96 5.68 -6.73
N GLY A 311 5.91 5.36 -7.62
CA GLY A 311 6.84 6.33 -8.20
C GLY A 311 7.79 6.98 -7.19
N CYS A 312 8.07 6.33 -6.06
CA CYS A 312 9.00 6.84 -5.04
C CYS A 312 10.47 6.77 -5.51
N SER A 313 11.35 7.52 -4.86
CA SER A 313 12.79 7.52 -5.19
C SER A 313 13.68 7.57 -3.93
N GLY A 314 15.00 7.49 -4.13
CA GLY A 314 15.95 7.41 -3.01
C GLY A 314 15.84 6.06 -2.31
N LYS A 315 15.61 6.05 -1.00
CA LYS A 315 15.49 4.81 -0.22
C LYS A 315 14.18 4.72 0.56
N VAL A 316 13.48 3.59 0.44
CA VAL A 316 12.37 3.19 1.30
C VAL A 316 12.89 2.20 2.33
N LYS A 317 12.77 2.55 3.62
CA LYS A 317 13.13 1.69 4.76
C LYS A 317 11.87 1.30 5.52
N ILE A 318 11.67 0.01 5.74
CA ILE A 318 10.57 -0.55 6.52
C ILE A 318 11.18 -1.50 7.54
N VAL A 319 11.28 -1.07 8.80
CA VAL A 319 12.06 -1.75 9.82
C VAL A 319 11.23 -1.96 11.08
N GLY A 320 11.17 -3.21 11.56
CA GLY A 320 10.46 -3.52 12.81
C GLY A 320 8.94 -3.37 12.73
N CYS A 321 8.36 -3.36 11.53
CA CYS A 321 6.94 -3.10 11.32
C CYS A 321 6.08 -4.37 11.53
N TYR A 322 4.82 -4.17 11.88
CA TYR A 322 3.88 -5.27 12.12
C TYR A 322 2.61 -5.08 11.28
N PHE A 323 2.22 -6.10 10.55
CA PHE A 323 1.09 -6.08 9.62
C PHE A 323 0.11 -7.19 9.97
N ALA A 324 -1.15 -6.83 10.23
CA ALA A 324 -2.20 -7.79 10.51
C ALA A 324 -3.58 -7.30 10.07
N GLY A 325 -4.32 -8.12 9.32
CA GLY A 325 -5.69 -7.78 8.91
C GLY A 325 -5.76 -6.93 7.64
N ALA A 326 -4.87 -7.21 6.68
CA ALA A 326 -4.90 -6.57 5.37
C ALA A 326 -5.85 -7.34 4.44
N GLN A 327 -6.71 -6.64 3.72
CA GLN A 327 -7.56 -7.23 2.66
C GLN A 327 -6.93 -7.18 1.27
N ASP A 328 -5.72 -6.65 1.19
CA ASP A 328 -4.82 -6.71 0.04
C ASP A 328 -3.38 -6.72 0.59
N ASP A 329 -2.38 -6.39 -0.21
CA ASP A 329 -0.98 -6.60 0.17
C ASP A 329 -0.50 -5.65 1.29
N PRO A 330 0.17 -6.16 2.34
CA PRO A 330 0.78 -5.31 3.36
C PRO A 330 1.77 -4.28 2.79
N ILE A 331 2.58 -4.65 1.80
CA ILE A 331 3.54 -3.76 1.14
C ILE A 331 3.45 -3.93 -0.37
N ASN A 332 3.31 -2.82 -1.10
CA ASN A 332 3.47 -2.74 -2.54
C ASN A 332 4.44 -1.59 -2.92
N VAL A 333 5.48 -1.87 -3.71
CA VAL A 333 6.42 -0.87 -4.23
C VAL A 333 6.54 -1.00 -5.74
N HIS A 334 6.23 0.08 -6.46
CA HIS A 334 6.31 0.12 -7.92
C HIS A 334 6.50 1.53 -8.50
N GLY A 335 6.76 1.60 -9.81
CA GLY A 335 6.81 2.83 -10.61
C GLY A 335 5.47 3.15 -11.28
N THR A 336 5.48 3.70 -12.50
CA THR A 336 4.32 3.63 -13.40
C THR A 336 4.81 3.63 -14.85
N ASN A 337 4.31 2.69 -15.65
CA ASN A 337 4.50 2.63 -17.09
C ASN A 337 3.37 3.39 -17.79
N LEU A 338 3.70 4.28 -18.73
CA LEU A 338 2.70 4.87 -19.63
C LEU A 338 2.92 4.40 -21.05
N ARG A 339 1.84 3.96 -21.70
CA ARG A 339 1.88 3.47 -23.07
C ARG A 339 2.09 4.61 -24.06
N ALA A 340 2.99 4.47 -25.02
CA ALA A 340 3.12 5.42 -26.11
C ALA A 340 1.93 5.27 -27.07
N VAL A 341 1.13 6.32 -27.26
CA VAL A 341 -0.08 6.25 -28.10
C VAL A 341 0.03 7.07 -29.39
N GLU A 342 0.92 8.07 -29.42
CA GLU A 342 1.09 8.94 -30.58
C GLU A 342 2.51 9.53 -30.60
N LYS A 343 3.08 9.65 -31.80
CA LYS A 343 4.35 10.34 -32.05
C LYS A 343 4.07 11.69 -32.70
N ILE A 344 4.33 12.77 -31.97
CA ILE A 344 4.04 14.14 -32.41
C ILE A 344 5.14 14.67 -33.34
N ASN A 345 6.39 14.35 -33.03
CA ASN A 345 7.55 14.66 -33.85
C ASN A 345 8.70 13.69 -33.53
N THR A 346 9.94 14.00 -33.93
CA THR A 346 11.11 13.14 -33.70
C THR A 346 11.44 12.92 -32.22
N ARG A 347 11.02 13.81 -31.31
CA ARG A 347 11.38 13.81 -29.88
C ARG A 347 10.20 13.88 -28.90
N THR A 348 8.98 13.98 -29.39
CA THR A 348 7.79 14.15 -28.53
C THR A 348 6.78 13.02 -28.73
N LEU A 349 6.38 12.39 -27.63
CA LEU A 349 5.32 11.38 -27.57
C LEU A 349 4.13 11.88 -26.76
N ASN A 350 2.92 11.46 -27.13
CA ASN A 350 1.81 11.39 -26.19
C ASN A 350 1.83 10.01 -25.53
N LEU A 351 1.87 10.01 -24.21
CA LEU A 351 1.89 8.83 -23.34
C LEU A 351 0.56 8.73 -22.58
N ARG A 352 0.04 7.52 -22.40
CA ARG A 352 -1.26 7.27 -21.80
C ARG A 352 -1.18 6.41 -20.55
N PHE A 353 -1.86 6.84 -19.49
CA PHE A 353 -2.22 6.01 -18.34
C PHE A 353 -3.24 4.95 -18.77
N MET A 354 -2.83 3.68 -18.71
CA MET A 354 -3.65 2.57 -19.17
C MET A 354 -4.55 2.02 -18.08
N HIS A 355 -4.01 1.75 -16.89
CA HIS A 355 -4.83 1.19 -15.82
C HIS A 355 -5.91 2.17 -15.36
N GLY A 356 -7.09 1.65 -15.03
CA GLY A 356 -8.25 2.45 -14.65
C GLY A 356 -8.01 3.27 -13.39
N GLN A 357 -7.29 2.70 -12.43
CA GLN A 357 -7.14 3.23 -11.06
C GLN A 357 -5.83 4.01 -10.84
N SER A 358 -5.02 4.18 -11.88
CA SER A 358 -3.68 4.81 -11.81
C SER A 358 -3.56 5.85 -12.93
N TYR A 359 -4.05 7.06 -12.68
CA TYR A 359 -4.12 8.14 -13.67
C TYR A 359 -4.20 9.52 -13.01
N GLY A 360 -4.01 10.58 -13.80
CA GLY A 360 -4.28 11.97 -13.42
C GLY A 360 -3.28 12.62 -12.47
N TYR A 361 -2.19 11.96 -12.13
CA TYR A 361 -1.04 12.56 -11.44
C TYR A 361 0.13 12.77 -12.41
N ASN A 362 1.15 13.51 -11.98
CA ASN A 362 2.37 13.71 -12.77
C ASN A 362 3.24 12.46 -12.69
N ALA A 363 3.44 11.75 -13.81
CA ALA A 363 4.32 10.57 -13.87
C ALA A 363 5.75 10.87 -14.32
N TYR A 364 5.98 12.08 -14.85
CA TYR A 364 7.26 12.53 -15.39
C TYR A 364 7.50 13.98 -14.97
N PHE A 365 8.75 14.29 -14.68
CA PHE A 365 9.23 15.62 -14.35
C PHE A 365 10.39 15.99 -15.28
N GLU A 366 10.57 17.29 -15.53
CA GLU A 366 11.71 17.77 -16.31
C GLU A 366 13.03 17.34 -15.65
N GLY A 367 13.96 16.83 -16.45
CA GLY A 367 15.24 16.30 -15.99
C GLY A 367 15.22 14.80 -15.66
N ASP A 368 14.05 14.16 -15.55
CA ASP A 368 13.96 12.73 -15.29
C ASP A 368 14.58 11.91 -16.41
N THR A 369 15.30 10.85 -16.02
CA THR A 369 15.69 9.77 -16.93
C THR A 369 14.56 8.75 -17.04
N VAL A 370 14.23 8.37 -18.28
CA VAL A 370 13.22 7.38 -18.64
C VAL A 370 13.82 6.23 -19.45
N ALA A 371 13.14 5.09 -19.45
CA ALA A 371 13.41 3.96 -20.33
C ALA A 371 12.24 3.71 -21.28
N PHE A 372 12.53 3.35 -22.53
CA PHE A 372 11.54 2.80 -23.45
C PHE A 372 11.49 1.28 -23.26
N VAL A 373 10.28 0.74 -23.10
CA VAL A 373 10.03 -0.64 -22.65
C VAL A 373 9.21 -1.39 -23.69
N LYS A 374 9.73 -2.53 -24.16
CA LYS A 374 8.95 -3.51 -24.93
C LYS A 374 7.96 -4.19 -24.01
N ALA A 375 6.66 -3.98 -24.19
CA ALA A 375 5.66 -4.51 -23.26
C ALA A 375 5.61 -6.05 -23.26
N SER A 376 5.76 -6.68 -24.43
CA SER A 376 5.72 -8.14 -24.58
C SER A 376 6.89 -8.89 -23.93
N THR A 377 8.07 -8.26 -23.87
CA THR A 377 9.30 -8.85 -23.32
C THR A 377 9.76 -8.20 -22.02
N MET A 378 9.14 -7.10 -21.59
CA MET A 378 9.55 -6.24 -20.46
C MET A 378 10.98 -5.68 -20.59
N GLU A 379 11.55 -5.68 -21.79
CA GLU A 379 12.91 -5.20 -22.02
C GLU A 379 12.96 -3.67 -22.11
N ARG A 380 13.89 -3.07 -21.37
CA ARG A 380 14.30 -1.67 -21.56
C ARG A 380 15.31 -1.60 -22.71
N PHE A 381 14.89 -1.13 -23.87
CA PHE A 381 15.70 -1.16 -25.09
C PHE A 381 16.39 0.18 -25.40
N ALA A 382 15.91 1.28 -24.82
CA ALA A 382 16.54 2.60 -24.95
C ALA A 382 16.27 3.48 -23.72
N SER A 383 17.01 4.57 -23.60
CA SER A 383 16.84 5.57 -22.52
C SER A 383 16.94 7.00 -23.05
N ALA A 384 16.21 7.91 -22.43
CA ALA A 384 16.27 9.35 -22.71
C ALA A 384 16.08 10.18 -21.45
N GLN A 385 16.30 11.49 -21.55
CA GLN A 385 15.93 12.45 -20.50
C GLN A 385 14.70 13.23 -20.92
N VAL A 386 13.80 13.49 -19.99
CA VAL A 386 12.63 14.36 -20.15
C VAL A 386 13.08 15.81 -20.16
N VAL A 387 12.67 16.55 -21.19
CA VAL A 387 12.95 17.99 -21.37
C VAL A 387 11.72 18.84 -21.06
N ALA A 388 10.52 18.35 -21.38
CA ALA A 388 9.28 19.05 -21.10
C ALA A 388 8.14 18.05 -20.93
N VAL A 389 7.19 18.40 -20.06
CA VAL A 389 5.98 17.61 -19.80
C VAL A 389 4.75 18.51 -19.88
N LYS A 390 3.76 18.09 -20.65
CA LYS A 390 2.47 18.77 -20.75
C LYS A 390 1.33 17.78 -20.57
N ARG A 391 0.58 17.91 -19.48
CA ARG A 391 -0.66 17.15 -19.30
C ARG A 391 -1.71 17.65 -20.30
N LEU A 392 -2.16 16.77 -21.20
CA LEU A 392 -3.20 17.09 -22.18
C LEU A 392 -4.59 16.75 -21.62
N THR A 393 -4.69 15.62 -20.92
CA THR A 393 -5.90 15.18 -20.22
C THR A 393 -5.50 14.46 -18.92
N ASP A 394 -6.47 13.97 -18.14
CA ASP A 394 -6.18 13.13 -16.97
C ASP A 394 -5.52 11.79 -17.34
N ARG A 395 -5.63 11.35 -18.60
CA ARG A 395 -5.01 10.10 -19.07
C ARG A 395 -3.84 10.31 -20.01
N ILE A 396 -3.73 11.45 -20.68
CA ILE A 396 -2.72 11.66 -21.72
C ILE A 396 -1.76 12.76 -21.29
N VAL A 397 -0.48 12.42 -21.30
CA VAL A 397 0.64 13.33 -21.00
C VAL A 397 1.56 13.37 -22.21
N GLN A 398 1.80 14.57 -22.73
CA GLN A 398 2.77 14.80 -23.78
C GLN A 398 4.16 15.00 -23.16
N VAL A 399 5.14 14.24 -23.62
CA VAL A 399 6.50 14.25 -23.09
C VAL A 399 7.49 14.46 -24.23
N THR A 400 8.37 15.44 -24.07
CA THR A 400 9.46 15.74 -25.00
C THR A 400 10.78 15.26 -24.41
N PHE A 401 11.59 14.60 -25.22
CA PHE A 401 12.87 14.01 -24.81
C PHE A 401 14.07 14.79 -25.35
N ASN A 402 15.24 14.59 -24.72
CA ASN A 402 16.49 15.22 -25.12
C ASN A 402 17.14 14.63 -26.38
N ARG A 403 16.57 13.56 -26.92
CA ARG A 403 17.06 12.82 -28.09
C ARG A 403 15.89 12.25 -28.87
N ASP A 404 16.20 11.77 -30.06
CA ASP A 404 15.20 11.19 -30.96
C ASP A 404 14.59 9.91 -30.36
N ILE A 405 13.29 9.74 -30.57
CA ILE A 405 12.54 8.56 -30.17
C ILE A 405 13.07 7.37 -30.99
N PRO A 406 13.41 6.24 -30.34
CA PRO A 406 13.90 5.05 -31.05
C PRO A 406 12.97 4.62 -32.18
N GLY A 407 13.53 4.31 -33.35
CA GLY A 407 12.75 3.89 -34.52
C GLY A 407 12.01 2.57 -34.34
N GLU A 408 12.48 1.73 -33.41
CA GLU A 408 11.89 0.43 -33.07
C GLU A 408 10.75 0.50 -32.04
N LEU A 409 10.39 1.69 -31.52
CA LEU A 409 9.26 1.86 -30.60
C LEU A 409 7.94 1.58 -31.32
N GLU A 410 7.11 0.70 -30.73
CA GLU A 410 5.79 0.36 -31.23
C GLU A 410 4.69 1.18 -30.53
N LEU A 411 4.00 2.04 -31.29
CA LEU A 411 2.86 2.79 -30.77
C LEU A 411 1.70 1.86 -30.42
N ASN A 412 0.95 2.23 -29.38
CA ASN A 412 -0.19 1.52 -28.82
C ASN A 412 0.14 0.15 -28.19
N HIS A 413 1.42 -0.18 -28.04
CA HIS A 413 1.86 -1.35 -27.30
C HIS A 413 2.96 -1.01 -26.28
N ASP A 414 4.07 -0.44 -26.74
CA ASP A 414 5.23 -0.18 -25.89
C ASP A 414 5.00 0.95 -24.88
N CYS A 415 5.78 0.90 -23.80
CA CYS A 415 5.66 1.84 -22.70
C CYS A 415 6.92 2.69 -22.55
N VAL A 416 6.77 3.80 -21.83
CA VAL A 416 7.86 4.57 -21.24
C VAL A 416 7.75 4.44 -19.73
N GLU A 417 8.88 4.20 -19.08
CA GLU A 417 9.01 4.05 -17.63
C GLU A 417 9.88 5.18 -17.07
N ASN A 418 9.46 5.79 -15.97
CA ASN A 418 10.30 6.75 -15.25
C ASN A 418 11.26 6.04 -14.28
N ILE A 419 12.51 5.85 -14.69
CA ILE A 419 13.52 5.14 -13.88
C ILE A 419 14.19 6.03 -12.83
N SER A 420 13.93 7.34 -12.85
CA SER A 420 14.34 8.27 -11.78
C SER A 420 13.44 8.13 -10.55
N CYS A 421 12.17 7.79 -10.77
CA CYS A 421 11.15 7.48 -9.78
C CYS A 421 11.15 5.99 -9.40
N THR A 422 12.32 5.46 -9.07
CA THR A 422 12.48 4.09 -8.55
C THR A 422 13.33 4.08 -7.27
N PRO A 423 12.87 3.49 -6.16
CA PRO A 423 13.61 3.52 -4.90
C PRO A 423 14.46 2.27 -4.69
N GLU A 424 15.57 2.41 -3.98
CA GLU A 424 16.13 1.28 -3.20
C GLU A 424 15.16 0.92 -2.07
N VAL A 425 15.08 -0.36 -1.72
CA VAL A 425 14.16 -0.84 -0.67
C VAL A 425 14.87 -1.72 0.33
N GLU A 426 14.60 -1.50 1.61
CA GLU A 426 15.03 -2.34 2.73
C GLU A 426 13.85 -2.66 3.64
N ILE A 427 13.52 -3.94 3.77
CA ILE A 427 12.46 -4.47 4.63
C ILE A 427 13.09 -5.45 5.62
N ARG A 428 13.10 -5.09 6.91
CA ARG A 428 13.73 -5.89 7.96
C ARG A 428 12.93 -6.02 9.23
N HIS A 429 13.08 -7.17 9.90
CA HIS A 429 12.50 -7.42 11.23
C HIS A 429 10.99 -7.18 11.29
N CYS A 430 10.30 -7.39 10.18
CA CYS A 430 8.85 -7.21 10.08
C CYS A 430 8.11 -8.52 10.30
N TYR A 431 6.85 -8.41 10.72
CA TYR A 431 5.95 -9.54 10.91
C TYR A 431 4.67 -9.35 10.12
N PHE A 432 4.31 -10.35 9.31
CA PHE A 432 3.14 -10.34 8.43
C PHE A 432 2.19 -11.48 8.83
N THR A 433 0.91 -11.17 9.06
CA THR A 433 -0.13 -12.16 9.38
C THR A 433 -1.51 -11.68 8.92
N ARG A 434 -2.50 -12.58 8.90
CA ARG A 434 -3.91 -12.23 8.62
C ARG A 434 -4.05 -11.44 7.31
N THR A 435 -3.55 -12.04 6.22
CA THR A 435 -3.56 -11.49 4.86
C THR A 435 -4.01 -12.59 3.90
N SER A 436 -5.02 -12.32 3.06
CA SER A 436 -5.49 -13.29 2.05
C SER A 436 -4.73 -13.21 0.71
N THR A 437 -3.96 -12.14 0.49
CA THR A 437 -3.22 -11.86 -0.75
C THR A 437 -1.71 -12.06 -0.56
N ARG A 438 -0.88 -11.28 -1.26
CA ARG A 438 0.57 -11.36 -1.15
C ARG A 438 1.04 -10.68 0.14
N GLY A 439 2.21 -11.04 0.66
CA GLY A 439 2.81 -10.34 1.79
C GLY A 439 3.56 -9.08 1.37
N THR A 440 4.39 -9.21 0.33
CA THR A 440 5.16 -8.10 -0.25
C THR A 440 5.13 -8.21 -1.77
N LEU A 441 4.53 -7.21 -2.43
CA LEU A 441 4.63 -7.00 -3.87
C LEU A 441 5.75 -5.99 -4.14
N MET A 442 6.75 -6.41 -4.92
CA MET A 442 7.98 -5.64 -5.06
C MET A 442 8.44 -5.56 -6.51
N THR A 443 8.46 -4.33 -7.04
CA THR A 443 8.91 -4.07 -8.40
C THR A 443 9.71 -2.77 -8.44
N THR A 444 11.03 -2.90 -8.33
CA THR A 444 11.97 -1.78 -8.53
C THR A 444 13.27 -2.28 -9.14
N PRO A 445 13.87 -1.57 -10.11
CA PRO A 445 15.15 -1.94 -10.70
C PRO A 445 16.34 -1.69 -9.79
N ARG A 446 16.16 -0.98 -8.67
CA ARG A 446 17.22 -0.68 -7.70
C ARG A 446 17.39 -1.85 -6.73
N LYS A 447 18.38 -1.72 -5.84
CA LYS A 447 18.67 -2.72 -4.83
C LYS A 447 17.48 -2.92 -3.88
N VAL A 448 17.10 -4.17 -3.69
CA VAL A 448 16.06 -4.60 -2.74
C VAL A 448 16.67 -5.57 -1.73
N VAL A 449 16.40 -5.34 -0.45
CA VAL A 449 16.72 -6.27 0.64
C VAL A 449 15.46 -6.57 1.44
N ILE A 450 15.07 -7.84 1.49
CA ILE A 450 13.97 -8.35 2.31
C ILE A 450 14.60 -9.39 3.24
N ALA A 451 14.84 -9.02 4.49
CA ALA A 451 15.59 -9.88 5.39
C ALA A 451 15.11 -9.91 6.83
N ASP A 452 15.30 -11.04 7.50
CA ASP A 452 14.98 -11.23 8.91
C ASP A 452 13.49 -10.96 9.24
N ASN A 453 12.59 -11.22 8.28
CA ASN A 453 11.14 -11.06 8.45
C ASN A 453 10.45 -12.40 8.72
N THR A 454 9.26 -12.34 9.32
CA THR A 454 8.37 -13.51 9.45
C THR A 454 7.09 -13.30 8.68
N TYR A 455 6.81 -14.19 7.74
CA TYR A 455 5.54 -14.28 7.03
C TYR A 455 4.77 -15.46 7.57
N TYR A 456 3.65 -15.18 8.25
CA TYR A 456 2.81 -16.18 8.88
C TYR A 456 1.46 -16.24 8.18
N LYS A 457 1.19 -17.34 7.47
CA LYS A 457 -0.08 -17.64 6.82
C LYS A 457 -0.57 -16.51 5.91
N THR A 458 0.30 -16.07 5.01
CA THR A 458 -0.14 -15.26 3.87
C THR A 458 -0.90 -16.14 2.88
N GLY A 459 -2.06 -15.67 2.43
CA GLY A 459 -2.91 -16.43 1.51
C GLY A 459 -2.20 -16.75 0.20
N MET A 460 -1.69 -15.74 -0.51
CA MET A 460 -0.90 -15.89 -1.73
C MET A 460 0.61 -15.91 -1.41
N SER A 461 1.43 -15.63 -2.42
CA SER A 461 2.89 -15.53 -2.30
C SER A 461 3.28 -14.60 -1.15
N ALA A 462 4.12 -15.08 -0.22
CA ALA A 462 4.67 -14.23 0.83
C ALA A 462 5.45 -13.06 0.22
N ILE A 463 6.22 -13.34 -0.83
CA ILE A 463 6.92 -12.34 -1.63
C ILE A 463 6.58 -12.59 -3.11
N LEU A 464 6.02 -11.59 -3.77
CA LEU A 464 5.85 -11.54 -5.22
C LEU A 464 6.75 -10.44 -5.77
N ILE A 465 7.71 -10.86 -6.59
CA ILE A 465 8.48 -9.97 -7.46
C ILE A 465 7.77 -9.94 -8.80
N GLU A 466 7.28 -8.78 -9.18
CA GLU A 466 6.56 -8.59 -10.45
C GLU A 466 7.36 -7.68 -11.39
N GLY A 467 6.70 -7.22 -12.44
CA GLY A 467 7.22 -6.42 -13.53
C GLY A 467 6.13 -6.39 -14.57
N ASP A 468 5.46 -5.27 -14.75
CA ASP A 468 4.23 -5.20 -15.50
C ASP A 468 4.08 -3.94 -16.38
N ALA A 469 3.78 -4.20 -17.65
CA ALA A 469 3.44 -3.22 -18.68
C ALA A 469 2.22 -3.66 -19.52
N GLU A 470 1.44 -4.65 -19.07
CA GLU A 470 0.26 -5.14 -19.79
C GLU A 470 -1.02 -5.21 -18.93
N GLY A 471 -0.93 -5.29 -17.59
CA GLY A 471 -2.06 -5.33 -16.68
C GLY A 471 -2.30 -4.03 -15.91
N TRP A 472 -1.65 -3.90 -14.75
CA TRP A 472 -1.61 -2.75 -13.84
C TRP A 472 -0.67 -1.63 -14.29
N TYR A 473 0.28 -1.91 -15.20
CA TYR A 473 1.27 -0.96 -15.72
C TYR A 473 2.19 -0.40 -14.64
N GLU A 474 2.59 -1.24 -13.69
CA GLU A 474 3.26 -0.77 -12.48
C GLU A 474 4.75 -0.48 -12.67
N SER A 475 5.56 -1.35 -13.26
CA SER A 475 7.00 -1.04 -13.47
C SER A 475 7.75 -2.10 -14.26
N GLY A 476 9.00 -1.80 -14.63
CA GLY A 476 9.93 -2.68 -15.31
C GLY A 476 10.64 -3.71 -14.40
N PRO A 477 11.70 -4.36 -14.89
CA PRO A 477 12.35 -5.47 -14.20
C PRO A 477 13.14 -5.07 -12.94
N VAL A 478 13.22 -5.99 -11.97
CA VAL A 478 14.21 -5.98 -10.89
C VAL A 478 15.61 -6.42 -11.36
N ASN A 479 16.67 -5.88 -10.74
CA ASN A 479 18.07 -6.17 -11.11
C ASN A 479 18.99 -6.56 -9.94
N ASP A 480 18.58 -6.38 -8.69
CA ASP A 480 19.34 -6.83 -7.52
C ASP A 480 18.38 -7.01 -6.33
N VAL A 481 18.03 -8.27 -6.05
CA VAL A 481 17.14 -8.62 -4.94
C VAL A 481 17.83 -9.61 -4.02
N LEU A 482 17.89 -9.30 -2.73
CA LEU A 482 18.31 -10.20 -1.67
C LEU A 482 17.14 -10.52 -0.76
N ILE A 483 16.75 -11.79 -0.70
CA ILE A 483 15.76 -12.36 0.22
C ILE A 483 16.53 -13.26 1.19
N GLN A 484 16.75 -12.79 2.42
CA GLN A 484 17.69 -13.44 3.34
C GLN A 484 17.12 -13.67 4.75
N ASN A 485 17.35 -14.86 5.30
CA ASN A 485 17.02 -15.17 6.70
C ASN A 485 15.56 -14.90 7.09
N ASN A 486 14.63 -14.98 6.15
CA ASN A 486 13.20 -14.86 6.44
C ASN A 486 12.63 -16.21 6.86
N ILE A 487 11.55 -16.16 7.64
CA ILE A 487 10.80 -17.34 8.06
C ILE A 487 9.42 -17.28 7.40
N PHE A 488 9.09 -18.29 6.61
CA PHE A 488 7.79 -18.44 5.94
C PHE A 488 7.04 -19.60 6.58
N ILE A 489 5.85 -19.35 7.12
CA ILE A 489 5.08 -20.34 7.87
C ILE A 489 3.69 -20.46 7.27
N GLY A 490 3.43 -21.59 6.61
CA GLY A 490 2.13 -21.91 6.04
C GLY A 490 1.66 -20.88 5.00
N CYS A 491 2.56 -20.34 4.19
CA CYS A 491 2.25 -19.34 3.17
C CYS A 491 1.73 -19.97 1.87
N ALA A 492 1.10 -19.15 1.03
CA ALA A 492 0.65 -19.49 -0.31
C ALA A 492 -0.46 -20.56 -0.40
N TYR A 493 -1.20 -20.78 0.69
CA TYR A 493 -2.29 -21.76 0.76
C TYR A 493 -3.52 -21.42 -0.11
N SER A 494 -3.58 -20.21 -0.70
CA SER A 494 -4.67 -19.76 -1.58
C SER A 494 -4.19 -18.76 -2.64
N GLY A 495 -4.56 -18.99 -3.91
CA GLY A 495 -4.28 -18.03 -4.99
C GLY A 495 -2.92 -18.22 -5.69
N GLY A 496 -2.57 -17.28 -6.57
CA GLY A 496 -1.42 -17.38 -7.47
C GLY A 496 -0.26 -16.45 -7.12
N PRO A 497 0.83 -16.48 -7.92
CA PRO A 497 1.08 -17.39 -9.03
C PRO A 497 1.56 -18.78 -8.56
N GLU A 498 1.05 -19.85 -9.18
CA GLU A 498 1.43 -21.26 -8.92
C GLU A 498 1.29 -21.77 -7.46
N ASN A 499 0.69 -20.96 -6.57
CA ASN A 499 0.71 -21.15 -5.12
C ASN A 499 2.14 -21.19 -4.52
N ALA A 500 3.09 -20.49 -5.12
CA ALA A 500 4.46 -20.46 -4.60
C ALA A 500 4.63 -19.52 -3.41
N VAL A 501 5.48 -19.86 -2.44
CA VAL A 501 5.81 -18.99 -1.30
C VAL A 501 6.53 -17.74 -1.77
N ILE A 502 7.53 -17.88 -2.64
CA ILE A 502 8.18 -16.78 -3.34
C ILE A 502 7.90 -16.96 -4.84
N ALA A 503 7.40 -15.90 -5.48
CA ALA A 503 7.12 -15.89 -6.91
C ALA A 503 7.88 -14.74 -7.60
N LEU A 504 8.52 -15.04 -8.72
CA LEU A 504 9.05 -14.07 -9.68
C LEU A 504 8.24 -14.18 -10.96
N HIS A 505 7.33 -13.24 -11.21
CA HIS A 505 6.31 -13.41 -12.24
C HIS A 505 6.06 -12.13 -13.04
N PRO A 506 6.99 -11.72 -13.92
CA PRO A 506 6.76 -10.59 -14.79
C PRO A 506 5.65 -10.89 -15.82
N SER A 507 4.96 -9.84 -16.25
CA SER A 507 3.82 -9.88 -17.17
C SER A 507 4.19 -10.29 -18.60
N ASN A 508 5.48 -10.41 -18.92
CA ASN A 508 5.98 -10.68 -20.27
C ASN A 508 5.27 -11.89 -20.91
N THR A 509 4.72 -11.70 -22.10
CA THR A 509 4.02 -12.74 -22.87
C THR A 509 4.99 -13.56 -23.70
N VAL A 510 6.08 -12.95 -24.16
CA VAL A 510 7.17 -13.62 -24.87
C VAL A 510 8.23 -14.05 -23.87
N VAL A 511 8.38 -15.37 -23.69
CA VAL A 511 9.37 -15.95 -22.77
C VAL A 511 10.60 -16.41 -23.55
N ASP A 512 11.73 -15.74 -23.33
CA ASP A 512 13.03 -16.10 -23.90
C ASP A 512 14.08 -16.26 -22.79
N ALA A 513 14.55 -17.49 -22.58
CA ALA A 513 15.58 -17.79 -21.60
C ALA A 513 16.94 -17.15 -21.91
N GLU A 514 17.21 -16.75 -23.15
CA GLU A 514 18.44 -16.00 -23.49
C GLU A 514 18.37 -14.54 -23.06
N ARG A 515 17.16 -13.98 -22.96
CA ARG A 515 16.88 -12.59 -22.59
C ARG A 515 15.86 -12.49 -21.44
N PRO A 516 16.15 -13.04 -20.23
CA PRO A 516 15.22 -12.95 -19.13
C PRO A 516 15.01 -11.52 -18.64
N VAL A 517 13.82 -11.27 -18.09
CA VAL A 517 13.33 -10.00 -17.56
C VAL A 517 14.07 -9.61 -16.29
N HIS A 518 13.93 -10.42 -15.23
CA HIS A 518 14.54 -10.17 -13.93
C HIS A 518 15.98 -10.66 -13.90
N ARG A 519 16.82 -10.05 -13.06
CA ARG A 519 18.24 -10.39 -12.94
C ARG A 519 18.72 -10.34 -11.49
N ASN A 520 19.69 -11.18 -11.16
CA ASN A 520 20.44 -11.18 -9.90
C ASN A 520 19.52 -11.19 -8.67
N VAL A 521 18.83 -12.32 -8.50
CA VAL A 521 17.95 -12.58 -7.36
C VAL A 521 18.59 -13.65 -6.47
N ARG A 522 18.75 -13.34 -5.19
CA ARG A 522 19.45 -14.19 -4.22
C ARG A 522 18.51 -14.50 -3.06
N ILE A 523 18.20 -15.78 -2.87
CA ILE A 523 17.31 -16.31 -1.84
C ILE A 523 18.17 -17.20 -0.94
N ILE A 524 18.60 -16.65 0.20
CA ILE A 524 19.68 -17.23 1.02
C ILE A 524 19.27 -17.40 2.48
N GLY A 525 19.51 -18.57 3.07
CA GLY A 525 19.39 -18.75 4.52
C GLY A 525 17.96 -18.69 5.07
N ASN A 526 16.94 -18.83 4.23
CA ASN A 526 15.54 -18.71 4.66
C ASN A 526 15.00 -20.06 5.17
N THR A 527 14.02 -19.99 6.08
CA THR A 527 13.29 -21.16 6.58
C THR A 527 11.88 -21.19 6.00
N PHE A 528 11.51 -22.29 5.36
CA PHE A 528 10.20 -22.52 4.80
C PHE A 528 9.50 -23.65 5.56
N ARG A 529 8.38 -23.35 6.19
CA ARG A 529 7.46 -24.35 6.77
C ARG A 529 6.21 -24.38 5.93
N THR A 530 6.14 -25.31 4.98
CA THR A 530 5.14 -25.33 3.91
C THR A 530 4.18 -26.50 4.03
N PHE A 531 2.97 -26.35 3.49
CA PHE A 531 1.98 -27.41 3.36
C PHE A 531 2.21 -28.32 2.13
N GLY A 532 3.40 -28.27 1.52
CA GLY A 532 3.70 -28.95 0.24
C GLY A 532 3.54 -28.06 -0.99
N ASN A 533 3.33 -26.77 -0.78
CA ASN A 533 3.33 -25.74 -1.82
C ASN A 533 4.75 -25.48 -2.35
N PRO A 534 4.92 -25.03 -3.61
CA PRO A 534 6.22 -24.65 -4.14
C PRO A 534 6.86 -23.56 -3.27
N VAL A 535 8.15 -23.69 -2.95
CA VAL A 535 8.87 -22.62 -2.25
C VAL A 535 9.26 -21.50 -3.22
N LEU A 536 9.42 -21.84 -4.50
CA LEU A 536 9.83 -20.91 -5.54
C LEU A 536 9.16 -21.21 -6.88
N TYR A 537 8.46 -20.21 -7.39
CA TYR A 537 8.14 -20.09 -8.81
C TYR A 537 8.96 -18.94 -9.40
N ALA A 538 9.71 -19.20 -10.47
CA ALA A 538 10.43 -18.15 -11.18
C ALA A 538 10.16 -18.21 -12.68
N LYS A 539 9.74 -17.08 -13.23
CA LYS A 539 9.55 -16.84 -14.66
C LYS A 539 10.54 -15.77 -15.13
N SER A 540 11.13 -15.98 -16.30
CA SER A 540 11.99 -15.01 -17.00
C SER A 540 13.04 -14.37 -16.09
N THR A 541 13.78 -15.18 -15.31
CA THR A 541 14.78 -14.69 -14.36
C THR A 541 16.18 -15.18 -14.71
N LYS A 542 17.16 -14.26 -14.72
CA LYS A 542 18.57 -14.53 -14.93
C LYS A 542 19.35 -14.45 -13.61
N ASP A 543 20.37 -15.31 -13.45
CA ASP A 543 21.31 -15.27 -12.34
C ASP A 543 20.58 -15.38 -10.98
N LEU A 544 19.79 -16.45 -10.85
CA LEU A 544 18.96 -16.76 -9.69
C LEU A 544 19.68 -17.74 -8.77
N ILE A 545 19.86 -17.37 -7.50
CA ILE A 545 20.53 -18.18 -6.49
C ILE A 545 19.52 -18.55 -5.39
N PHE A 546 19.37 -19.84 -5.13
CA PHE A 546 18.63 -20.38 -3.99
C PHE A 546 19.58 -21.26 -3.16
N LYS A 547 20.08 -20.71 -2.04
CA LYS A 547 21.20 -21.29 -1.29
C LYS A 547 20.96 -21.33 0.21
N GLU A 548 21.44 -22.36 0.92
CA GLU A 548 21.45 -22.40 2.40
C GLU A 548 20.05 -22.30 3.01
N ASN A 549 19.00 -22.62 2.26
CA ASN A 549 17.63 -22.57 2.78
C ASN A 549 17.26 -23.89 3.45
N HIS A 550 16.40 -23.82 4.45
CA HIS A 550 15.83 -24.97 5.14
C HIS A 550 14.34 -25.09 4.82
N VAL A 551 13.91 -26.25 4.32
CA VAL A 551 12.51 -26.52 3.96
C VAL A 551 11.98 -27.68 4.78
N GLU A 552 10.94 -27.39 5.56
CA GLU A 552 10.12 -28.31 6.33
C GLU A 552 8.75 -28.43 5.66
N CYS A 553 8.37 -29.63 5.22
CA CYS A 553 7.07 -29.88 4.63
C CYS A 553 6.20 -30.66 5.62
N THR A 554 4.99 -30.17 5.89
CA THR A 554 3.99 -30.93 6.65
C THR A 554 3.19 -31.80 5.69
N SER A 555 3.09 -33.11 5.97
CA SER A 555 2.13 -33.99 5.31
C SER A 555 0.71 -33.59 5.75
N SER A 556 -0.12 -33.16 4.82
CA SER A 556 -1.54 -32.91 5.03
C SER A 556 -2.32 -33.43 3.83
N ASP A 557 -3.41 -34.15 4.09
CA ASP A 557 -4.32 -34.65 3.05
C ASP A 557 -5.01 -33.51 2.29
N ASP A 558 -5.12 -32.33 2.91
CA ASP A 558 -5.74 -31.14 2.31
C ASP A 558 -4.87 -30.46 1.24
N PHE A 559 -3.57 -30.79 1.19
CA PHE A 559 -2.63 -30.14 0.28
C PHE A 559 -1.88 -31.18 -0.56
N ARG A 560 -2.28 -31.30 -1.83
CA ARG A 560 -1.56 -32.11 -2.80
C ARG A 560 -0.17 -31.51 -3.03
N GLN A 561 0.87 -32.30 -2.75
CA GLN A 561 2.25 -31.88 -2.99
C GLN A 561 2.46 -31.48 -4.46
N LYS A 562 3.01 -30.29 -4.65
CA LYS A 562 3.41 -29.74 -5.95
C LYS A 562 4.94 -29.80 -6.10
N PRO A 563 5.48 -29.66 -7.33
CA PRO A 563 6.92 -29.47 -7.49
C PRO A 563 7.43 -28.33 -6.62
N LEU A 564 8.50 -28.56 -5.86
CA LEU A 564 9.04 -27.60 -4.91
C LEU A 564 9.58 -26.35 -5.61
N PHE A 565 10.10 -26.54 -6.83
CA PHE A 565 10.60 -25.49 -7.71
C PHE A 565 9.91 -25.55 -9.07
N ILE A 566 9.41 -24.42 -9.54
CA ILE A 566 8.86 -24.26 -10.89
C ILE A 566 9.64 -23.14 -11.60
N LEU A 567 10.36 -23.48 -12.67
CA LEU A 567 11.25 -22.54 -13.37
C LEU A 567 10.86 -22.43 -14.84
N ASN A 568 10.53 -21.23 -15.29
CA ASN A 568 10.04 -20.95 -16.63
C ASN A 568 10.90 -19.88 -17.32
N GLY A 569 11.60 -20.22 -18.40
CA GLY A 569 12.41 -19.25 -19.14
C GLY A 569 13.57 -18.65 -18.32
N CYS A 570 14.11 -19.39 -17.36
CA CYS A 570 15.20 -18.90 -16.51
C CYS A 570 16.58 -19.26 -17.05
N LYS A 571 17.61 -18.49 -16.69
CA LYS A 571 19.01 -18.73 -17.09
C LYS A 571 20.02 -18.44 -15.99
N GLY A 572 20.96 -19.36 -15.76
CA GLY A 572 21.98 -19.21 -14.71
C GLY A 572 21.40 -19.44 -13.32
N VAL A 573 20.51 -20.43 -13.17
CA VAL A 573 19.91 -20.79 -11.88
C VAL A 573 20.89 -21.68 -11.10
N VAL A 574 21.09 -21.38 -9.82
CA VAL A 574 21.90 -22.18 -8.89
C VAL A 574 21.05 -22.51 -7.67
N ILE A 575 20.79 -23.79 -7.44
CA ILE A 575 20.13 -24.30 -6.24
C ILE A 575 21.13 -25.18 -5.51
N ARG A 576 21.63 -24.75 -4.35
CA ARG A 576 22.64 -25.55 -3.65
C ARG A 576 22.64 -25.43 -2.14
N GLU A 577 23.18 -26.45 -1.47
CA GLU A 577 23.42 -26.44 -0.02
C GLU A 577 22.10 -26.19 0.74
N ASN A 578 21.00 -26.81 0.31
CA ASN A 578 19.68 -26.58 0.91
C ASN A 578 19.26 -27.81 1.71
N LYS A 579 18.89 -27.61 2.97
CA LYS A 579 18.37 -28.68 3.82
C LYS A 579 16.89 -28.90 3.50
N LEU A 580 16.55 -30.06 2.93
CA LEU A 580 15.16 -30.48 2.70
C LEU A 580 14.84 -31.67 3.62
N GLU A 581 13.83 -31.54 4.48
CA GLU A 581 13.35 -32.66 5.30
C GLU A 581 12.76 -33.78 4.42
N GLU A 582 12.83 -35.04 4.87
CA GLU A 582 12.53 -36.24 4.05
C GLU A 582 11.13 -36.24 3.42
N VAL A 583 10.15 -35.62 4.09
CA VAL A 583 8.75 -35.56 3.66
C VAL A 583 8.54 -34.63 2.46
N CYS A 584 9.51 -33.79 2.11
CA CYS A 584 9.42 -32.86 0.99
C CYS A 584 9.60 -33.57 -0.37
N ASP A 585 8.64 -33.40 -1.29
CA ASP A 585 8.82 -33.80 -2.69
C ASP A 585 9.89 -32.91 -3.34
N LYS A 586 11.02 -33.51 -3.73
CA LYS A 586 12.16 -32.82 -4.36
C LYS A 586 11.95 -32.56 -5.85
N LYS A 587 10.74 -32.80 -6.39
CA LYS A 587 10.44 -32.55 -7.81
C LYS A 587 10.65 -31.10 -8.20
N MET A 588 11.16 -30.93 -9.41
CA MET A 588 11.36 -29.65 -10.06
C MET A 588 10.70 -29.67 -11.43
N GLU A 589 10.06 -28.57 -11.80
CA GLU A 589 9.46 -28.38 -13.11
C GLU A 589 10.23 -27.32 -13.90
N PHE A 590 10.54 -27.63 -15.16
CA PHE A 590 11.25 -26.73 -16.07
C PHE A 590 10.40 -26.45 -17.32
N ARG A 591 10.19 -25.18 -17.65
CA ARG A 591 9.43 -24.71 -18.81
C ARG A 591 10.30 -23.76 -19.63
N GLN A 592 10.25 -23.85 -20.96
CA GLN A 592 10.87 -22.89 -21.89
C GLN A 592 12.35 -22.53 -21.58
N MET A 593 13.12 -23.47 -21.03
CA MET A 593 14.54 -23.27 -20.68
C MET A 593 15.36 -24.53 -20.98
N LYS A 594 16.67 -24.36 -21.16
CA LYS A 594 17.60 -25.46 -21.44
C LYS A 594 18.09 -26.06 -20.11
N LYS A 595 18.24 -27.40 -20.04
CA LYS A 595 18.77 -28.08 -18.83
C LYS A 595 20.13 -27.54 -18.36
N LYS A 596 21.01 -27.14 -19.28
CA LYS A 596 22.32 -26.53 -18.96
C LYS A 596 22.25 -25.18 -18.23
N TYR A 597 21.06 -24.59 -18.10
CA TYR A 597 20.84 -23.30 -17.45
C TYR A 597 20.59 -23.39 -15.95
N ILE A 598 20.62 -24.59 -15.39
CA ILE A 598 20.54 -24.81 -13.95
C ILE A 598 21.70 -25.68 -13.46
N LYS A 599 22.17 -25.38 -12.25
CA LYS A 599 23.03 -26.25 -11.44
C LYS A 599 22.31 -26.54 -10.12
N VAL A 600 22.19 -27.82 -9.77
CA VAL A 600 21.51 -28.28 -8.55
C VAL A 600 22.46 -29.17 -7.75
N ASP A 601 22.62 -28.91 -6.45
CA ASP A 601 23.43 -29.68 -5.51
C ASP A 601 22.85 -29.57 -4.08
N PHE A 602 22.02 -30.53 -3.64
CA PHE A 602 21.24 -30.39 -2.41
C PHE A 602 22.07 -30.44 -1.13
#